data_AF-A0A925DWP8-F1
#
_entry.id   AF-A0A925DWP8-F1
#
_cell.length_a   1.000
_cell.length_b   1.000
_cell.length_c   1.000
_cell.angle_alpha   90.00
_cell.angle_beta   90.00
_cell.angle_gamma   90.00
#
_symmetry.space_group_name_H-M   'P 1'
#
loop_
_entity.id
_entity.type
_entity.pdbx_description
1 polymer ?
#
loop_
_entity_poly.entity_id
_entity_poly.type
_entity_poly.pdbx_seq_one_letter_code
_entity_poly.pdbx_strand_id
1 'polypeptide(L)'
;MKFLKTITKQASLNIIKKRKGEVRIGERAEFFTEGISLEKNLEKSKTKFVLLGLPEDIGVRANFGRGGTQTAWKPALENILSLQSNLFFDGSEVFVLGEVNFDDLMEKAEHLSPKQPDELKKMRDLVSIVDERVVVVIEKICAAGKIPIVIGGGHNNAYGNLKGAAKGLKSSSKIKAEKINCINCDAHTDMRPLEGRHSGNGFSYAYEENFLDKYSVLGIHESYNTNAVMQKFENDHKRLFYTTYETIFVREQQTFQDAMKSNIDFVKKNYCGIELDLDSITNVPSSAKTSSGISPVQARQYVYNCAKNLKCAYFHIAEGAPVLAHIKADNKTGKLIGYLVADFIKGINDKK
;
A
#
# COMPACT_ATOMS: atom_id res chain seq x y z
N MET A 1 9.60 18.53 -10.46
CA MET A 1 9.17 18.15 -9.09
C MET A 1 10.31 17.40 -8.46
N LYS A 2 10.81 17.85 -7.30
CA LYS A 2 12.09 17.37 -6.76
C LYS A 2 12.09 15.89 -6.32
N PHE A 3 10.90 15.32 -6.07
CA PHE A 3 10.74 14.04 -5.35
C PHE A 3 10.11 12.91 -6.19
N LEU A 4 10.14 12.98 -7.52
CA LEU A 4 9.52 11.98 -8.38
C LEU A 4 10.47 11.53 -9.46
N LYS A 5 10.66 10.21 -9.57
CA LYS A 5 11.31 9.56 -10.72
C LYS A 5 10.21 8.99 -11.60
N THR A 6 9.95 9.67 -12.70
CA THR A 6 8.87 9.32 -13.61
C THR A 6 9.29 8.25 -14.61
N ILE A 7 8.34 7.46 -15.09
CA ILE A 7 8.59 6.45 -16.13
C ILE A 7 8.03 6.94 -17.47
N THR A 8 8.88 6.98 -18.48
CA THR A 8 8.48 7.29 -19.86
C THR A 8 8.01 6.05 -20.59
N LYS A 9 7.21 6.24 -21.64
CA LYS A 9 6.78 5.15 -22.52
C LYS A 9 7.95 4.40 -23.16
N GLN A 10 9.06 5.09 -23.47
CA GLN A 10 10.22 4.41 -24.05
C GLN A 10 10.90 3.49 -23.03
N ALA A 11 11.03 3.93 -21.78
CA ALA A 11 11.58 3.10 -20.71
C ALA A 11 10.71 1.86 -20.44
N SER A 12 9.38 1.99 -20.47
CA SER A 12 8.47 0.86 -20.23
C SER A 12 8.50 -0.17 -21.36
N LEU A 13 8.69 0.25 -22.62
CA LEU A 13 8.83 -0.66 -23.76
C LEU A 13 10.07 -1.55 -23.67
N ASN A 14 11.11 -1.13 -22.96
CA ASN A 14 12.32 -1.94 -22.73
C ASN A 14 12.11 -3.02 -21.65
N ILE A 15 11.06 -2.89 -20.83
CA ILE A 15 10.72 -3.86 -19.78
C ILE A 15 9.95 -5.06 -20.34
N ILE A 16 9.09 -4.82 -21.33
CA ILE A 16 8.16 -5.83 -21.84
C ILE A 16 8.76 -6.65 -22.98
N LYS A 17 8.43 -7.95 -23.01
CA LYS A 17 8.75 -8.84 -24.13
C LYS A 17 7.59 -8.87 -25.12
N LYS A 18 7.78 -8.23 -26.28
CA LYS A 18 6.79 -8.23 -27.37
C LYS A 18 6.74 -9.58 -28.07
N ARG A 19 5.53 -10.03 -28.41
CA ARG A 19 5.26 -11.23 -29.19
C ARG A 19 4.12 -10.95 -30.16
N LYS A 20 4.24 -11.44 -31.40
CA LYS A 20 3.22 -11.25 -32.44
C LYS A 20 1.89 -11.84 -31.96
N GLY A 21 0.81 -11.05 -32.03
CA GLY A 21 -0.53 -11.45 -31.60
C GLY A 21 -0.84 -11.27 -30.12
N GLU A 22 0.11 -10.79 -29.32
CA GLU A 22 -0.11 -10.44 -27.91
C GLU A 22 -0.10 -8.92 -27.74
N VAL A 23 -0.87 -8.42 -26.77
CA VAL A 23 -0.83 -7.01 -26.35
C VAL A 23 -0.59 -6.97 -24.85
N ARG A 24 0.45 -6.27 -24.42
CA ARG A 24 0.81 -6.15 -22.99
C ARG A 24 0.21 -4.89 -22.37
N ILE A 25 0.00 -4.91 -21.05
CA ILE A 25 -0.44 -3.72 -20.31
C ILE A 25 0.49 -2.54 -20.57
N GLY A 26 1.81 -2.76 -20.54
CA GLY A 26 2.79 -1.70 -20.79
C GLY A 26 2.75 -1.09 -22.20
N GLU A 27 2.10 -1.74 -23.18
CA GLU A 27 1.92 -1.18 -24.52
C GLU A 27 0.75 -0.20 -24.60
N ARG A 28 -0.25 -0.37 -23.72
CA ARG A 28 -1.49 0.41 -23.71
C ARG A 28 -1.59 1.40 -22.55
N ALA A 29 -0.81 1.22 -21.49
CA ALA A 29 -0.75 2.14 -20.36
C ALA A 29 -0.38 3.56 -20.79
N GLU A 30 -0.91 4.52 -20.04
CA GLU A 30 -0.49 5.91 -20.14
C GLU A 30 0.75 6.15 -19.28
N PHE A 31 1.61 7.07 -19.69
CA PHE A 31 2.90 7.36 -19.04
C PHE A 31 3.09 8.86 -18.90
N PHE A 32 4.00 9.24 -17.99
CA PHE A 32 4.31 10.64 -17.74
C PHE A 32 4.86 11.33 -19.00
N THR A 33 4.29 12.49 -19.33
CA THR A 33 4.79 13.38 -20.39
C THR A 33 5.72 14.42 -19.77
N GLU A 34 6.96 14.44 -20.23
CA GLU A 34 7.98 15.41 -19.79
C GLU A 34 7.62 16.84 -20.24
N GLY A 35 8.16 17.83 -19.53
CA GLY A 35 7.94 19.25 -19.84
C GLY A 35 6.63 19.86 -19.32
N ILE A 36 5.77 19.08 -18.66
CA ILE A 36 4.58 19.59 -17.96
C ILE A 36 4.56 19.14 -16.49
N SER A 37 3.75 19.82 -15.65
CA SER A 37 3.64 19.46 -14.22
C SER A 37 2.89 18.13 -14.02
N LEU A 38 2.99 17.56 -12.81
CA LEU A 38 2.24 16.34 -12.46
C LEU A 38 0.73 16.59 -12.52
N GLU A 39 0.26 17.73 -12.03
CA GLU A 39 -1.16 18.11 -12.06
C GLU A 39 -1.66 18.11 -13.50
N LYS A 40 -0.93 18.75 -14.43
CA LYS A 40 -1.26 18.75 -15.86
C LYS A 40 -1.21 17.35 -16.48
N ASN A 41 -0.28 16.49 -16.06
CA ASN A 41 -0.25 15.09 -16.50
C ASN A 41 -1.51 14.34 -16.03
N LEU A 42 -1.86 14.48 -14.75
CA LEU A 42 -3.03 13.83 -14.16
C LEU A 42 -4.33 14.35 -14.78
N GLU A 43 -4.48 15.66 -14.98
CA GLU A 43 -5.66 16.26 -15.61
C GLU A 43 -5.86 15.80 -17.06
N LYS A 44 -4.78 15.68 -17.83
CA LYS A 44 -4.84 15.20 -19.22
C LYS A 44 -5.18 13.72 -19.33
N SER A 45 -4.73 12.92 -18.36
CA SER A 45 -4.95 11.48 -18.37
C SER A 45 -6.41 11.15 -18.11
N LYS A 46 -7.00 10.33 -18.99
CA LYS A 46 -8.38 9.82 -18.78
C LYS A 46 -8.42 8.61 -17.85
N THR A 47 -7.27 8.10 -17.45
CA THR A 47 -7.17 6.93 -16.58
C THR A 47 -7.67 7.24 -15.17
N LYS A 48 -8.22 6.20 -14.54
CA LYS A 48 -8.70 6.24 -13.16
C LYS A 48 -7.60 5.86 -12.17
N PHE A 49 -6.70 4.96 -12.56
CA PHE A 49 -5.72 4.35 -11.68
C PHE A 49 -4.32 4.90 -11.94
N VAL A 50 -3.60 5.28 -10.89
CA VAL A 50 -2.22 5.76 -10.97
C VAL A 50 -1.30 4.80 -10.24
N LEU A 51 -0.38 4.17 -10.96
CA LEU A 51 0.59 3.25 -10.39
C LEU A 51 1.81 4.02 -9.86
N LEU A 52 2.14 3.84 -8.58
CA LEU A 52 3.21 4.55 -7.88
C LEU A 52 4.04 3.59 -7.00
N GLY A 53 5.36 3.63 -7.13
CA GLY A 53 6.29 2.92 -6.25
C GLY A 53 6.78 3.77 -5.08
N LEU A 54 6.96 3.15 -3.91
CA LEU A 54 7.61 3.76 -2.74
C LEU A 54 8.87 2.95 -2.32
N PRO A 55 9.97 3.00 -3.09
CA PRO A 55 11.12 2.13 -2.85
C PRO A 55 12.00 2.59 -1.67
N GLU A 56 11.53 2.38 -0.45
CA GLU A 56 12.28 2.64 0.80
C GLU A 56 12.09 1.54 1.85
N ASP A 57 12.99 1.43 2.83
CA ASP A 57 12.90 0.50 3.97
C ASP A 57 13.28 1.11 5.33
N ILE A 58 13.35 2.45 5.39
CA ILE A 58 13.84 3.17 6.57
C ILE A 58 12.89 2.94 7.74
N GLY A 59 11.57 3.00 7.49
CA GLY A 59 10.55 2.77 8.52
C GLY A 59 10.59 1.35 9.10
N VAL A 60 10.87 0.35 8.26
CA VAL A 60 11.04 -1.04 8.68
C VAL A 60 12.23 -1.18 9.61
N ARG A 61 13.39 -0.65 9.21
CA ARG A 61 14.61 -0.69 10.02
C ARG A 61 14.46 0.11 11.33
N ALA A 62 13.77 1.25 11.29
CA ALA A 62 13.46 2.08 12.46
C ALA A 62 12.46 1.41 13.44
N ASN A 63 11.76 0.37 12.99
CA ASN A 63 10.93 -0.52 13.80
C ASN A 63 11.66 -1.83 14.16
N PHE A 64 12.99 -1.84 14.08
CA PHE A 64 13.84 -3.01 14.34
C PHE A 64 13.61 -4.21 13.40
N GLY A 65 12.91 -4.00 12.28
CA GLY A 65 12.68 -5.00 11.24
C GLY A 65 13.90 -5.22 10.34
N ARG A 66 13.79 -6.21 9.46
CA ARG A 66 14.79 -6.48 8.41
C ARG A 66 14.46 -5.67 7.17
N GLY A 67 15.38 -4.80 6.75
CA GLY A 67 15.24 -4.02 5.51
C GLY A 67 15.10 -4.89 4.25
N GLY A 68 14.69 -4.29 3.15
CA GLY A 68 14.48 -4.97 1.87
C GLY A 68 13.22 -4.56 1.11
N THR A 69 12.32 -3.79 1.72
CA THR A 69 11.05 -3.36 1.12
C THR A 69 11.20 -2.39 -0.05
N GLN A 70 12.33 -1.68 -0.14
CA GLN A 70 12.73 -0.88 -1.30
C GLN A 70 12.86 -1.70 -2.59
N THR A 71 13.01 -3.03 -2.48
CA THR A 71 13.23 -3.91 -3.63
C THR A 71 11.96 -4.43 -4.30
N ALA A 72 10.77 -4.16 -3.75
CA ALA A 72 9.50 -4.65 -4.31
C ALA A 72 9.07 -3.97 -5.61
N TRP A 73 9.31 -2.67 -5.75
CA TRP A 73 8.73 -1.88 -6.83
C TRP A 73 9.14 -2.37 -8.23
N LYS A 74 10.44 -2.55 -8.46
CA LYS A 74 10.97 -2.96 -9.76
C LYS A 74 10.37 -4.29 -10.26
N PRO A 75 10.47 -5.42 -9.53
CA PRO A 75 9.88 -6.68 -9.98
C PRO A 75 8.34 -6.60 -10.10
N ALA A 76 7.66 -5.84 -9.23
CA ALA A 76 6.22 -5.62 -9.37
C ALA A 76 5.87 -4.93 -10.68
N LEU A 77 6.53 -3.81 -11.00
CA LEU A 77 6.36 -3.07 -12.23
C LEU A 77 6.61 -3.95 -13.46
N GLU A 78 7.72 -4.69 -13.47
CA GLU A 78 8.07 -5.60 -14.57
C GLU A 78 6.97 -6.63 -14.84
N ASN A 79 6.38 -7.21 -13.79
CA ASN A 79 5.30 -8.18 -13.93
C ASN A 79 3.98 -7.52 -14.36
N ILE A 80 3.61 -6.38 -13.76
CA ILE A 80 2.37 -5.66 -14.09
C ILE A 80 2.37 -5.26 -15.57
N LEU A 81 3.44 -4.64 -16.06
CA LEU A 81 3.55 -4.23 -17.45
C LEU A 81 3.55 -5.42 -18.41
N SER A 82 4.00 -6.59 -17.96
CA SER A 82 4.04 -7.83 -18.74
C SER A 82 2.73 -8.62 -18.73
N LEU A 83 1.71 -8.23 -17.96
CA LEU A 83 0.38 -8.85 -18.05
C LEU A 83 -0.23 -8.61 -19.43
N GLN A 84 -1.15 -9.50 -19.84
CA GLN A 84 -1.92 -9.31 -21.06
C GLN A 84 -2.93 -8.18 -20.87
N SER A 85 -3.00 -7.28 -21.84
CA SER A 85 -4.09 -6.33 -21.97
C SER A 85 -5.22 -6.99 -22.75
N ASN A 86 -6.32 -7.31 -22.08
CA ASN A 86 -7.43 -8.06 -22.67
C ASN A 86 -8.79 -7.62 -22.10
N LEU A 87 -9.85 -8.39 -22.41
CA LEU A 87 -11.23 -8.12 -21.99
C LEU A 87 -11.41 -7.87 -20.48
N PHE A 88 -10.54 -8.44 -19.63
CA PHE A 88 -10.68 -8.39 -18.18
C PHE A 88 -9.81 -7.32 -17.52
N PHE A 89 -8.81 -6.81 -18.22
CA PHE A 89 -7.93 -5.74 -17.74
C PHE A 89 -7.29 -5.07 -18.95
N ASP A 90 -7.70 -3.85 -19.26
CA ASP A 90 -7.15 -3.07 -20.34
C ASP A 90 -6.04 -2.15 -19.81
N GLY A 91 -4.86 -2.19 -20.44
CA GLY A 91 -3.73 -1.36 -20.04
C GLY A 91 -4.04 0.13 -20.09
N SER A 92 -4.97 0.59 -20.94
CA SER A 92 -5.36 2.00 -20.98
C SER A 92 -6.10 2.50 -19.73
N GLU A 93 -6.39 1.62 -18.77
CA GLU A 93 -7.00 1.99 -17.50
C GLU A 93 -5.98 2.55 -16.48
N VAL A 94 -4.68 2.35 -16.74
CA VAL A 94 -3.59 2.66 -15.80
C VAL A 94 -2.67 3.73 -16.35
N PHE A 95 -2.39 4.72 -15.53
CA PHE A 95 -1.30 5.68 -15.71
C PHE A 95 -0.12 5.28 -14.83
N VAL A 96 1.00 4.92 -15.45
CA VAL A 96 2.22 4.51 -14.76
C VAL A 96 3.05 5.75 -14.48
N LEU A 97 2.94 6.26 -13.25
CA LEU A 97 3.60 7.50 -12.85
C LEU A 97 5.10 7.29 -12.63
N GLY A 98 5.48 6.23 -11.93
CA GLY A 98 6.86 5.93 -11.56
C GLY A 98 6.99 5.73 -10.05
N GLU A 99 8.02 6.31 -9.44
CA GLU A 99 8.29 6.17 -8.01
C GLU A 99 8.55 7.52 -7.34
N VAL A 100 8.25 7.59 -6.04
CA VAL A 100 8.75 8.69 -5.21
C VAL A 100 10.25 8.49 -5.02
N ASN A 101 11.02 9.56 -5.24
CA ASN A 101 12.47 9.50 -5.09
C ASN A 101 12.81 9.56 -3.59
N PHE A 102 13.49 8.51 -3.09
CA PHE A 102 13.99 8.43 -1.73
C PHE A 102 15.52 8.26 -1.66
N ASP A 103 16.23 8.34 -2.78
CA ASP A 103 17.67 8.03 -2.86
C ASP A 103 18.49 8.78 -1.80
N ASP A 104 18.26 10.08 -1.65
CA ASP A 104 18.98 10.91 -0.69
C ASP A 104 18.64 10.59 0.77
N LEU A 105 17.46 10.03 1.04
CA LEU A 105 17.08 9.58 2.38
C LEU A 105 17.67 8.19 2.67
N MET A 106 17.66 7.31 1.67
CA MET A 106 18.26 5.98 1.74
C MET A 106 19.77 6.06 1.95
N GLU A 107 20.47 6.96 1.24
CA GLU A 107 21.89 7.24 1.43
C GLU A 107 22.18 7.72 2.87
N LYS A 108 21.39 8.67 3.38
CA LYS A 108 21.51 9.14 4.78
C LYS A 108 21.24 8.05 5.81
N ALA A 109 20.39 7.07 5.48
CA ALA A 109 20.04 5.97 6.37
C ALA A 109 21.00 4.78 6.26
N GLU A 110 21.87 4.72 5.25
CA GLU A 110 22.61 3.51 4.88
C GLU A 110 23.39 2.92 6.08
N HIS A 111 24.11 3.76 6.80
CA HIS A 111 24.98 3.35 7.90
C HIS A 111 24.37 3.54 9.30
N LEU A 112 23.11 3.98 9.40
CA LEU A 112 22.45 4.15 10.69
C LEU A 112 22.03 2.80 11.29
N SER A 113 22.30 2.62 12.58
CA SER A 113 21.93 1.43 13.35
C SER A 113 20.76 1.73 14.28
N PRO A 114 19.66 0.94 14.21
CA PRO A 114 18.55 1.09 15.16
C PRO A 114 18.94 0.70 16.59
N LYS A 115 20.13 0.09 16.79
CA LYS A 115 20.64 -0.27 18.13
C LYS A 115 21.25 0.91 18.89
N GLN A 116 21.58 2.01 18.20
CA GLN A 116 22.14 3.21 18.81
C GLN A 116 21.03 4.27 18.95
N PRO A 117 20.71 4.76 20.17
CA PRO A 117 19.56 5.66 20.38
C PRO A 117 19.55 6.91 19.49
N ASP A 118 20.70 7.58 19.33
CA ASP A 118 20.81 8.78 18.51
C ASP A 118 20.64 8.50 17.01
N GLU A 119 21.10 7.34 16.55
CA GLU A 119 20.95 6.92 15.15
C GLU A 119 19.53 6.45 14.86
N LEU A 120 18.90 5.73 15.80
CA LEU A 120 17.48 5.37 15.74
C LEU A 120 16.62 6.64 15.64
N LYS A 121 16.92 7.66 16.45
CA LYS A 121 16.23 8.96 16.36
C LYS A 121 16.39 9.56 14.97
N LYS A 122 17.61 9.60 14.42
CA LYS A 122 17.84 10.09 13.04
C LYS A 122 17.05 9.30 12.00
N MET A 123 16.95 7.98 12.13
CA MET A 123 16.14 7.16 11.24
C MET A 123 14.65 7.53 11.34
N ARG A 124 14.12 7.67 12.55
CA ARG A 124 12.72 8.09 12.79
C ARG A 124 12.45 9.51 12.23
N ASP A 125 13.43 10.41 12.32
CA ASP A 125 13.38 11.74 11.70
C ASP A 125 13.36 11.63 10.15
N LEU A 126 14.14 10.72 9.55
CA LEU A 126 14.10 10.46 8.10
C LEU A 126 12.75 9.88 7.63
N VAL A 127 12.12 9.00 8.41
CA VAL A 127 10.77 8.47 8.09
C VAL A 127 9.74 9.61 8.05
N SER A 128 9.87 10.62 8.90
CA SER A 128 8.99 11.79 8.85
C SER A 128 9.14 12.57 7.52
N ILE A 129 10.35 12.62 6.96
CA ILE A 129 10.59 13.22 5.62
C ILE A 129 10.05 12.31 4.50
N VAL A 130 10.11 10.98 4.68
CA VAL A 130 9.43 10.04 3.77
C VAL A 130 7.94 10.36 3.73
N ASP A 131 7.30 10.48 4.89
CA ASP A 131 5.87 10.80 5.01
C ASP A 131 5.52 12.10 4.25
N GLU A 132 6.30 13.17 4.42
CA GLU A 132 6.09 14.44 3.70
C GLU A 132 6.08 14.27 2.18
N ARG A 133 7.04 13.50 1.64
CA ARG A 133 7.12 13.24 0.19
C ARG A 133 5.92 12.44 -0.31
N VAL A 134 5.51 11.42 0.44
CA VAL A 134 4.35 10.60 0.10
C VAL A 134 3.07 11.45 0.11
N VAL A 135 2.84 12.24 1.16
CA VAL A 135 1.67 13.12 1.29
C VAL A 135 1.52 14.02 0.06
N VAL A 136 2.61 14.69 -0.35
CA VAL A 136 2.58 15.63 -1.49
C VAL A 136 2.17 14.95 -2.79
N VAL A 137 2.62 13.72 -3.03
CA VAL A 137 2.33 12.99 -4.27
C VAL A 137 0.91 12.42 -4.25
N ILE A 138 0.52 11.76 -3.15
CA ILE A 138 -0.81 11.17 -3.00
C ILE A 138 -1.89 12.25 -3.03
N GLU A 139 -1.67 13.38 -2.37
CA GLU A 139 -2.60 14.52 -2.37
C GLU A 139 -2.92 14.97 -3.79
N LYS A 140 -1.91 15.13 -4.65
CA LYS A 140 -2.09 15.56 -6.05
C LYS A 140 -2.85 14.53 -6.88
N ILE A 141 -2.56 13.24 -6.68
CA ILE A 141 -3.27 12.16 -7.38
C ILE A 141 -4.76 12.15 -7.00
N CYS A 142 -5.05 12.18 -5.70
CA CYS A 142 -6.43 12.16 -5.20
C CYS A 142 -7.19 13.45 -5.52
N ALA A 143 -6.53 14.62 -5.49
CA ALA A 143 -7.12 15.90 -5.89
C ALA A 143 -7.55 15.91 -7.36
N ALA A 144 -6.81 15.23 -8.24
CA ALA A 144 -7.17 15.02 -9.63
C ALA A 144 -8.31 13.99 -9.84
N GLY A 145 -8.91 13.48 -8.76
CA GLY A 145 -10.00 12.49 -8.80
C GLY A 145 -9.55 11.08 -9.20
N LYS A 146 -8.24 10.79 -9.11
CA LYS A 146 -7.67 9.48 -9.44
C LYS A 146 -7.41 8.65 -8.18
N ILE A 147 -7.25 7.34 -8.38
CA ILE A 147 -7.00 6.37 -7.31
C ILE A 147 -5.54 5.91 -7.41
N PRO A 148 -4.68 6.25 -6.43
CA PRO A 148 -3.34 5.69 -6.33
C PRO A 148 -3.37 4.19 -6.05
N ILE A 149 -2.56 3.43 -6.79
CA ILE A 149 -2.17 2.05 -6.50
C ILE A 149 -0.68 2.10 -6.14
N VAL A 150 -0.40 1.95 -4.85
CA VAL A 150 0.88 2.20 -4.22
C VAL A 150 1.57 0.86 -3.93
N ILE A 151 2.83 0.73 -4.34
CA ILE A 151 3.57 -0.52 -4.21
C ILE A 151 4.88 -0.30 -3.45
N GLY A 152 5.08 -1.13 -2.44
CA GLY A 152 6.32 -1.22 -1.69
C GLY A 152 6.43 -0.15 -0.61
N GLY A 153 7.65 -0.05 -0.11
CA GLY A 153 7.92 0.67 1.13
C GLY A 153 7.57 -0.18 2.35
N GLY A 154 7.96 0.30 3.52
CA GLY A 154 7.39 -0.23 4.76
C GLY A 154 5.95 0.24 4.96
N HIS A 155 5.25 -0.35 5.92
CA HIS A 155 3.89 0.03 6.30
C HIS A 155 3.82 1.41 6.97
N ASN A 156 4.97 2.05 7.25
CA ASN A 156 5.04 3.46 7.67
C ASN A 156 4.30 4.37 6.67
N ASN A 157 4.36 4.03 5.38
CA ASN A 157 3.78 4.83 4.30
C ASN A 157 2.25 4.89 4.37
N ALA A 158 1.57 4.01 5.13
CA ALA A 158 0.14 4.11 5.37
C ALA A 158 -0.25 5.50 5.92
N TYR A 159 0.59 6.09 6.79
CA TYR A 159 0.34 7.45 7.29
C TYR A 159 0.35 8.49 6.16
N GLY A 160 1.39 8.49 5.32
CA GLY A 160 1.50 9.40 4.18
C GLY A 160 0.37 9.21 3.16
N ASN A 161 -0.02 7.96 2.90
CA ASN A 161 -1.13 7.61 2.02
C ASN A 161 -2.47 8.12 2.57
N LEU A 162 -2.77 7.86 3.85
CA LEU A 162 -4.00 8.33 4.51
C LEU A 162 -4.10 9.86 4.52
N LYS A 163 -3.04 10.52 4.97
CA LYS A 163 -2.99 11.98 5.10
C LYS A 163 -3.07 12.67 3.73
N GLY A 164 -2.30 12.18 2.75
CA GLY A 164 -2.36 12.68 1.38
C GLY A 164 -3.72 12.49 0.74
N ALA A 165 -4.32 11.30 0.88
CA ALA A 165 -5.62 11.00 0.29
C ALA A 165 -6.74 11.83 0.92
N ALA A 166 -6.73 11.98 2.26
CA ALA A 166 -7.69 12.84 2.96
C ALA A 166 -7.61 14.30 2.48
N LYS A 167 -6.41 14.87 2.38
CA LYS A 167 -6.19 16.22 1.86
C LYS A 167 -6.65 16.38 0.41
N GLY A 168 -6.27 15.46 -0.47
CA GLY A 168 -6.63 15.51 -1.89
C GLY A 168 -8.13 15.36 -2.13
N LEU A 169 -8.79 14.48 -1.38
CA LEU A 169 -10.24 14.33 -1.44
C LEU A 169 -10.97 15.55 -0.86
N LYS A 170 -10.40 16.19 0.15
CA LYS A 170 -10.95 17.42 0.75
C LYS A 170 -10.83 18.60 -0.22
N SER A 171 -9.66 18.80 -0.83
CA SER A 171 -9.42 19.89 -1.78
C SER A 171 -10.28 19.76 -3.05
N SER A 172 -10.57 18.53 -3.49
CA SER A 172 -11.49 18.23 -4.58
C SER A 172 -12.97 18.15 -4.17
N SER A 173 -13.31 18.57 -2.94
CA SER A 173 -14.68 18.59 -2.39
C SER A 173 -15.39 17.23 -2.39
N LYS A 174 -14.64 16.13 -2.45
CA LYS A 174 -15.18 14.76 -2.39
C LYS A 174 -15.55 14.34 -0.96
N ILE A 175 -14.94 14.97 0.05
CA ILE A 175 -15.26 14.80 1.48
C ILE A 175 -15.36 16.16 2.19
N LYS A 176 -16.16 16.20 3.26
CA LYS A 176 -16.36 17.42 4.08
C LYS A 176 -15.32 17.55 5.19
N ALA A 177 -14.98 16.46 5.87
CA ALA A 177 -13.91 16.43 6.86
C ALA A 177 -12.64 15.90 6.21
N GLU A 178 -11.47 16.38 6.62
CA GLU A 178 -10.16 15.93 6.13
C GLU A 178 -9.76 14.58 6.75
N LYS A 179 -10.62 13.58 6.60
CA LYS A 179 -10.40 12.23 7.12
C LYS A 179 -11.15 11.17 6.35
N ILE A 180 -10.55 9.98 6.30
CA ILE A 180 -11.08 8.81 5.59
C ILE A 180 -11.04 7.58 6.49
N ASN A 181 -11.71 6.51 6.09
CA ASN A 181 -11.60 5.22 6.75
C ASN A 181 -10.41 4.43 6.19
N CYS A 182 -10.01 3.36 6.87
CA CYS A 182 -9.02 2.42 6.37
C CYS A 182 -9.37 0.99 6.76
N ILE A 183 -9.22 0.07 5.81
CA ILE A 183 -9.22 -1.37 6.07
C ILE A 183 -7.83 -1.90 5.79
N ASN A 184 -7.33 -2.74 6.68
CA ASN A 184 -6.04 -3.40 6.57
C ASN A 184 -6.20 -4.92 6.68
N CYS A 185 -5.37 -5.68 5.98
CA CYS A 185 -5.21 -7.11 6.19
C CYS A 185 -3.76 -7.37 6.58
N ASP A 186 -3.57 -7.71 7.84
CA ASP A 186 -2.27 -7.68 8.51
C ASP A 186 -2.32 -8.55 9.78
N ALA A 187 -1.19 -9.18 10.12
CA ALA A 187 -1.02 -9.89 11.38
C ALA A 187 -0.85 -8.92 12.56
N HIS A 188 -0.40 -7.70 12.29
CA HIS A 188 -0.26 -6.61 13.24
C HIS A 188 -1.39 -5.59 13.06
N THR A 189 -1.70 -4.87 14.12
CA THR A 189 -2.60 -3.71 14.05
C THR A 189 -1.90 -2.47 13.50
N ASP A 190 -0.57 -2.41 13.58
CA ASP A 190 0.27 -1.26 13.26
C ASP A 190 -0.15 0.06 13.93
N MET A 191 -0.71 -0.08 15.14
CA MET A 191 -1.03 1.00 16.05
C MET A 191 -0.06 1.08 17.25
N ARG A 192 1.24 0.87 17.03
CA ARG A 192 2.26 1.04 18.09
C ARG A 192 2.33 2.49 18.59
N PRO A 193 2.95 2.75 19.76
CA PRO A 193 3.06 4.10 20.33
C PRO A 193 3.75 5.14 19.43
N LEU A 194 3.48 6.42 19.70
CA LEU A 194 4.05 7.57 19.00
C LEU A 194 5.47 7.91 19.50
N GLU A 195 6.40 6.97 19.40
CA GLU A 195 7.79 7.11 19.89
C GLU A 195 8.76 7.68 18.82
N GLY A 196 8.22 8.33 17.80
CA GLY A 196 8.89 8.63 16.53
C GLY A 196 8.48 7.65 15.41
N ARG A 197 8.53 8.13 14.16
CA ARG A 197 7.95 7.43 13.00
C ARG A 197 8.70 6.15 12.64
N HIS A 198 7.99 5.05 12.44
CA HIS A 198 8.51 3.76 11.95
C HIS A 198 7.38 2.93 11.32
N SER A 199 7.65 1.70 10.84
CA SER A 199 6.64 0.92 10.09
C SER A 199 5.38 0.62 10.90
N GLY A 200 5.53 0.13 12.13
CA GLY A 200 4.37 -0.32 12.93
C GLY A 200 3.56 0.75 13.65
N ASN A 201 3.67 2.05 13.32
CA ASN A 201 2.86 3.10 13.95
C ASN A 201 2.19 4.07 12.96
N GLY A 202 2.15 3.77 11.65
CA GLY A 202 1.50 4.63 10.66
C GLY A 202 0.05 4.98 11.01
N PHE A 203 -0.75 3.97 11.41
CA PHE A 203 -2.15 4.16 11.76
C PHE A 203 -2.35 4.92 13.08
N SER A 204 -1.43 4.79 14.04
CA SER A 204 -1.45 5.61 15.27
C SER A 204 -1.34 7.09 14.95
N TYR A 205 -0.36 7.49 14.13
CA TYR A 205 -0.20 8.91 13.76
C TYR A 205 -1.42 9.42 12.98
N ALA A 206 -1.94 8.63 12.04
CA ALA A 206 -3.11 9.03 11.27
C ALA A 206 -4.37 9.16 12.13
N TYR A 207 -4.53 8.30 13.14
CA TYR A 207 -5.64 8.33 14.08
C TYR A 207 -5.57 9.53 15.03
N GLU A 208 -4.40 9.79 15.64
CA GLU A 208 -4.20 10.89 16.60
C GLU A 208 -4.23 12.26 15.91
N GLU A 209 -3.72 12.38 14.69
CA GLU A 209 -3.86 13.60 13.87
C GLU A 209 -5.21 13.71 13.15
N ASN A 210 -6.14 12.79 13.41
CA ASN A 210 -7.52 12.80 12.89
C ASN A 210 -7.63 12.79 11.35
N PHE A 211 -6.67 12.17 10.65
CA PHE A 211 -6.78 11.79 9.22
C PHE A 211 -7.48 10.44 9.02
N LEU A 212 -7.48 9.60 10.05
CA LEU A 212 -8.13 8.29 10.08
C LEU A 212 -9.41 8.33 10.93
N ASP A 213 -10.57 8.22 10.29
CA ASP A 213 -11.87 8.26 10.97
C ASP A 213 -12.22 6.91 11.60
N LYS A 214 -12.29 5.85 10.77
CA LYS A 214 -12.45 4.47 11.21
C LYS A 214 -11.37 3.57 10.66
N TYR A 215 -10.90 2.64 11.48
CA TYR A 215 -9.89 1.65 11.14
C TYR A 215 -10.38 0.24 11.42
N SER A 216 -10.15 -0.66 10.48
CA SER A 216 -10.56 -2.06 10.56
C SER A 216 -9.40 -2.95 10.17
N VAL A 217 -9.06 -3.97 10.97
CA VAL A 217 -7.97 -4.91 10.67
C VAL A 217 -8.45 -6.34 10.60
N LEU A 218 -8.26 -6.96 9.44
CA LEU A 218 -8.61 -8.35 9.17
C LEU A 218 -7.41 -9.27 9.40
N GLY A 219 -7.57 -10.22 10.32
CA GLY A 219 -6.62 -11.32 10.50
C GLY A 219 -5.43 -11.02 11.40
N ILE A 220 -5.59 -10.13 12.39
CA ILE A 220 -4.51 -9.88 13.35
C ILE A 220 -4.17 -11.17 14.11
N HIS A 221 -2.90 -11.34 14.46
CA HIS A 221 -2.46 -12.44 15.30
C HIS A 221 -2.56 -12.02 16.76
N GLU A 222 -3.22 -12.85 17.57
CA GLU A 222 -3.45 -12.57 19.01
C GLU A 222 -2.13 -12.33 19.76
N SER A 223 -1.07 -13.06 19.39
CA SER A 223 0.23 -12.98 20.06
C SER A 223 1.14 -11.85 19.56
N TYR A 224 0.81 -11.18 18.47
CA TYR A 224 1.68 -10.15 17.86
C TYR A 224 1.35 -8.73 18.31
N ASN A 225 0.20 -8.56 18.97
CA ASN A 225 -0.33 -7.27 19.35
C ASN A 225 -0.25 -7.08 20.87
N THR A 226 0.22 -5.90 21.29
CA THR A 226 0.37 -5.62 22.73
C THR A 226 -0.99 -5.43 23.41
N ASN A 227 -1.09 -5.77 24.69
CA ASN A 227 -2.32 -5.57 25.47
C ASN A 227 -2.81 -4.12 25.45
N ALA A 228 -1.90 -3.13 25.48
CA ALA A 228 -2.27 -1.72 25.41
C ALA A 228 -2.99 -1.35 24.10
N VAL A 229 -2.56 -1.92 22.98
CA VAL A 229 -3.23 -1.71 21.69
C VAL A 229 -4.58 -2.42 21.67
N MET A 230 -4.67 -3.64 22.18
CA MET A 230 -5.96 -4.35 22.26
C MET A 230 -6.97 -3.58 23.13
N GLN A 231 -6.54 -3.07 24.29
CA GLN A 231 -7.37 -2.19 25.13
C GLN A 231 -7.83 -0.92 24.39
N LYS A 232 -7.00 -0.36 23.50
CA LYS A 232 -7.40 0.78 22.67
C LYS A 232 -8.55 0.42 21.72
N PHE A 233 -8.51 -0.74 21.08
CA PHE A 233 -9.60 -1.23 20.23
C PHE A 233 -10.90 -1.45 21.02
N GLU A 234 -10.82 -2.05 22.21
CA GLU A 234 -11.99 -2.26 23.06
C GLU A 234 -12.61 -0.92 23.54
N ASN A 235 -11.76 0.02 23.96
CA ASN A 235 -12.20 1.31 24.48
C ASN A 235 -12.80 2.23 23.40
N ASP A 236 -12.36 2.10 22.14
CA ASP A 236 -12.88 2.86 21.00
C ASP A 236 -13.43 1.99 19.86
N HIS A 237 -14.24 1.00 20.21
CA HIS A 237 -14.91 0.09 19.27
C HIS A 237 -15.82 0.80 18.24
N LYS A 238 -16.10 2.11 18.41
CA LYS A 238 -16.87 2.92 17.44
C LYS A 238 -16.03 3.32 16.22
N ARG A 239 -14.72 3.47 16.41
CA ARG A 239 -13.76 3.85 15.36
C ARG A 239 -12.77 2.75 15.03
N LEU A 240 -12.53 1.80 15.93
CA LEU A 240 -11.57 0.73 15.76
C LEU A 240 -12.27 -0.63 15.76
N PHE A 241 -11.95 -1.49 14.80
CA PHE A 241 -12.50 -2.84 14.70
C PHE A 241 -11.41 -3.82 14.25
N TYR A 242 -11.46 -5.06 14.75
CA TYR A 242 -10.54 -6.10 14.33
C TYR A 242 -11.21 -7.46 14.29
N THR A 243 -10.56 -8.39 13.58
CA THR A 243 -10.86 -9.82 13.59
C THR A 243 -9.54 -10.57 13.66
N THR A 244 -9.46 -11.66 14.41
CA THR A 244 -8.21 -12.39 14.62
C THR A 244 -8.06 -13.56 13.67
N TYR A 245 -6.81 -13.85 13.27
CA TYR A 245 -6.48 -15.03 12.47
C TYR A 245 -6.94 -16.30 13.17
N GLU A 246 -6.74 -16.39 14.49
CA GLU A 246 -7.10 -17.55 15.29
C GLU A 246 -8.61 -17.77 15.35
N THR A 247 -9.43 -16.72 15.43
CA THR A 247 -10.90 -16.85 15.35
C THR A 247 -11.35 -17.37 13.99
N ILE A 248 -10.67 -16.98 12.92
CA ILE A 248 -11.06 -17.35 11.54
C ILE A 248 -10.58 -18.76 11.18
N PHE A 249 -9.32 -19.09 11.46
CA PHE A 249 -8.65 -20.26 10.88
C PHE A 249 -8.23 -21.34 11.89
N VAL A 250 -8.15 -21.01 13.18
CA VAL A 250 -7.73 -21.99 14.21
C VAL A 250 -8.94 -22.52 14.97
N ARG A 251 -9.80 -21.61 15.44
CA ARG A 251 -11.03 -21.94 16.18
C ARG A 251 -12.25 -22.00 15.29
N GLU A 252 -12.15 -21.53 14.04
CA GLU A 252 -13.21 -21.58 13.02
C GLU A 252 -14.57 -21.03 13.52
N GLN A 253 -14.53 -20.01 14.37
CA GLN A 253 -15.71 -19.38 14.96
C GLN A 253 -16.42 -18.45 13.95
N GLN A 254 -15.70 -18.01 12.93
CA GLN A 254 -16.20 -17.17 11.85
C GLN A 254 -15.51 -17.56 10.54
N THR A 255 -16.24 -17.57 9.42
CA THR A 255 -15.61 -17.79 8.11
C THR A 255 -14.79 -16.58 7.68
N PHE A 256 -13.77 -16.78 6.83
CA PHE A 256 -12.99 -15.67 6.28
C PHE A 256 -13.87 -14.64 5.53
N GLN A 257 -14.89 -15.12 4.82
CA GLN A 257 -15.85 -14.29 4.09
C GLN A 257 -16.69 -13.42 5.03
N ASP A 258 -17.18 -13.97 6.14
CA ASP A 258 -17.96 -13.23 7.13
C ASP A 258 -17.11 -12.20 7.88
N ALA A 259 -15.86 -12.57 8.22
CA ALA A 259 -14.91 -11.66 8.83
C ALA A 259 -14.59 -10.48 7.91
N MET A 260 -14.26 -10.77 6.64
CA MET A 260 -14.02 -9.75 5.61
C MET A 260 -15.25 -8.85 5.40
N LYS A 261 -16.44 -9.44 5.33
CA LYS A 261 -17.71 -8.70 5.19
C LYS A 261 -17.92 -7.74 6.37
N SER A 262 -17.70 -8.22 7.60
CA SER A 262 -17.86 -7.41 8.82
C SER A 262 -16.89 -6.22 8.84
N ASN A 263 -15.62 -6.45 8.49
CA ASN A 263 -14.61 -5.39 8.38
C ASN A 263 -15.00 -4.35 7.29
N ILE A 264 -15.40 -4.80 6.10
CA ILE A 264 -15.87 -3.91 5.02
C ILE A 264 -17.09 -3.10 5.48
N ASP A 265 -18.07 -3.74 6.11
CA ASP A 265 -19.30 -3.09 6.57
C ASP A 265 -19.03 -2.02 7.65
N PHE A 266 -17.97 -2.19 8.46
CA PHE A 266 -17.53 -1.21 9.45
C PHE A 266 -17.01 0.10 8.82
N VAL A 267 -16.28 0.01 7.70
CA VAL A 267 -15.60 1.14 7.04
C VAL A 267 -16.29 1.69 5.78
N LYS A 268 -17.34 1.04 5.25
CA LYS A 268 -17.92 1.39 3.94
C LYS A 268 -18.58 2.77 3.82
N LYS A 269 -18.83 3.48 4.92
CA LYS A 269 -19.63 4.73 4.93
C LYS A 269 -18.88 6.00 4.48
N ASN A 270 -17.56 5.93 4.30
CA ASN A 270 -16.74 7.05 3.80
C ASN A 270 -15.79 6.54 2.70
N TYR A 271 -14.99 7.43 2.11
CA TYR A 271 -13.80 7.00 1.36
C TYR A 271 -12.91 6.14 2.27
N CYS A 272 -12.28 5.13 1.67
CA CYS A 272 -11.52 4.14 2.41
C CYS A 272 -10.19 3.84 1.72
N GLY A 273 -9.09 3.93 2.47
CA GLY A 273 -7.82 3.33 2.11
C GLY A 273 -7.90 1.80 2.25
N ILE A 274 -7.32 1.08 1.30
CA ILE A 274 -7.15 -0.37 1.38
C ILE A 274 -5.66 -0.65 1.55
N GLU A 275 -5.33 -1.37 2.60
CA GLU A 275 -3.97 -1.77 2.97
C GLU A 275 -3.87 -3.29 2.91
N LEU A 276 -2.80 -3.79 2.31
CA LEU A 276 -2.45 -5.20 2.37
C LEU A 276 -0.98 -5.31 2.75
N ASP A 277 -0.74 -5.82 3.95
CA ASP A 277 0.59 -6.17 4.40
C ASP A 277 0.97 -7.55 3.83
N LEU A 278 2.05 -7.61 3.05
CA LEU A 278 2.55 -8.88 2.52
C LEU A 278 3.16 -9.79 3.61
N ASP A 279 3.50 -9.28 4.80
CA ASP A 279 3.88 -10.07 5.98
C ASP A 279 2.74 -11.00 6.43
N SER A 280 1.48 -10.66 6.14
CA SER A 280 0.29 -11.47 6.50
C SER A 280 0.07 -12.67 5.58
N ILE A 281 0.76 -12.73 4.44
CA ILE A 281 0.59 -13.80 3.45
C ILE A 281 1.64 -14.88 3.71
N THR A 282 1.18 -16.11 3.90
CA THR A 282 2.04 -17.25 4.24
C THR A 282 3.24 -17.34 3.28
N ASN A 283 4.44 -17.29 3.87
CA ASN A 283 5.72 -17.46 3.21
C ASN A 283 6.09 -16.44 2.11
N VAL A 284 5.41 -15.30 2.01
CA VAL A 284 5.87 -14.21 1.13
C VAL A 284 7.16 -13.59 1.72
N PRO A 285 8.20 -13.30 0.91
CA PRO A 285 9.40 -12.62 1.38
C PRO A 285 9.10 -11.20 1.90
N SER A 286 9.42 -10.97 3.17
CA SER A 286 9.08 -9.75 3.91
C SER A 286 9.84 -9.69 5.24
N SER A 287 9.78 -8.56 5.95
CA SER A 287 10.55 -8.34 7.19
C SER A 287 10.16 -9.34 8.29
N ALA A 288 8.86 -9.43 8.59
CA ALA A 288 8.26 -10.28 9.60
C ALA A 288 7.52 -11.48 8.97
N LYS A 289 8.13 -12.11 7.96
CA LYS A 289 7.61 -13.30 7.24
C LYS A 289 6.88 -14.27 8.16
N THR A 290 5.58 -14.45 7.91
CA THR A 290 4.76 -15.42 8.65
C THR A 290 4.78 -16.82 8.01
N SER A 291 4.82 -17.85 8.86
CA SER A 291 4.56 -19.24 8.47
C SER A 291 3.09 -19.65 8.62
N SER A 292 2.29 -18.82 9.30
CA SER A 292 0.86 -19.02 9.53
C SER A 292 0.16 -17.72 9.16
N GLY A 293 -0.44 -17.65 7.99
CA GLY A 293 -1.06 -16.43 7.49
C GLY A 293 -2.05 -16.76 6.39
N ILE A 294 -2.67 -15.74 5.82
CA ILE A 294 -3.61 -15.97 4.72
C ILE A 294 -2.87 -16.53 3.50
N SER A 295 -3.59 -17.31 2.70
CA SER A 295 -3.09 -17.78 1.41
C SER A 295 -3.07 -16.65 0.38
N PRO A 296 -2.26 -16.77 -0.69
CA PRO A 296 -2.31 -15.84 -1.81
C PRO A 296 -3.72 -15.71 -2.43
N VAL A 297 -4.53 -16.77 -2.45
CA VAL A 297 -5.90 -16.71 -2.96
C VAL A 297 -6.80 -15.86 -2.06
N GLN A 298 -6.66 -15.98 -0.74
CA GLN A 298 -7.40 -15.16 0.22
C GLN A 298 -7.00 -13.68 0.14
N ALA A 299 -5.71 -13.38 -0.07
CA ALA A 299 -5.26 -12.00 -0.30
C ALA A 299 -5.89 -11.39 -1.56
N ARG A 300 -5.95 -12.17 -2.64
CA ARG A 300 -6.64 -11.78 -3.88
C ARG A 300 -8.15 -11.56 -3.68
N GLN A 301 -8.80 -12.44 -2.93
CA GLN A 301 -10.21 -12.29 -2.55
C GLN A 301 -10.45 -11.05 -1.70
N TYR A 302 -9.57 -10.78 -0.72
CA TYR A 302 -9.60 -9.58 0.10
C TYR A 302 -9.55 -8.31 -0.74
N VAL A 303 -8.53 -8.20 -1.60
CA VAL A 303 -8.34 -7.02 -2.47
C VAL A 303 -9.54 -6.82 -3.40
N TYR A 304 -9.99 -7.87 -4.09
CA TYR A 304 -11.14 -7.79 -4.99
C TYR A 304 -12.41 -7.33 -4.26
N ASN A 305 -12.72 -7.93 -3.10
CA ASN A 305 -13.95 -7.61 -2.38
C ASN A 305 -13.90 -6.22 -1.73
N CYS A 306 -12.75 -5.79 -1.21
CA CYS A 306 -12.58 -4.42 -0.71
C CYS A 306 -12.78 -3.41 -1.84
N ALA A 307 -12.08 -3.60 -2.96
CA ALA A 307 -12.19 -2.76 -4.15
C ALA A 307 -13.64 -2.62 -4.64
N LYS A 308 -14.36 -3.73 -4.73
CA LYS A 308 -15.74 -3.79 -5.20
C LYS A 308 -16.74 -3.12 -4.26
N ASN A 309 -16.56 -3.29 -2.95
CA ASN A 309 -17.57 -2.87 -1.97
C ASN A 309 -17.28 -1.51 -1.32
N LEU A 310 -16.06 -1.00 -1.40
CA LEU A 310 -15.65 0.25 -0.75
C LEU A 310 -15.53 1.42 -1.73
N LYS A 311 -15.68 2.63 -1.20
CA LYS A 311 -15.36 3.86 -1.94
C LYS A 311 -13.86 4.11 -1.83
N CYS A 312 -13.07 3.49 -2.70
CA CYS A 312 -11.63 3.43 -2.53
C CYS A 312 -10.96 4.80 -2.72
N ALA A 313 -10.13 5.19 -1.76
CA ALA A 313 -9.30 6.39 -1.80
C ALA A 313 -7.94 6.08 -2.44
N TYR A 314 -7.34 4.97 -2.04
CA TYR A 314 -6.10 4.40 -2.57
C TYR A 314 -6.05 2.90 -2.25
N PHE A 315 -5.10 2.20 -2.86
CA PHE A 315 -4.71 0.84 -2.49
C PHE A 315 -3.19 0.79 -2.28
N HIS A 316 -2.72 0.29 -1.15
CA HIS A 316 -1.30 0.14 -0.86
C HIS A 316 -0.97 -1.33 -0.53
N ILE A 317 0.11 -1.81 -1.15
CA ILE A 317 0.70 -3.13 -0.92
C ILE A 317 2.06 -2.91 -0.24
N ALA A 318 2.15 -3.21 1.05
CA ALA A 318 3.29 -2.89 1.90
C ALA A 318 4.20 -4.10 2.15
N GLU A 319 5.39 -3.85 2.71
CA GLU A 319 6.31 -4.83 3.37
C GLU A 319 6.89 -5.96 2.49
N GLY A 320 6.53 -6.04 1.22
CA GLY A 320 7.15 -6.98 0.28
C GLY A 320 8.66 -6.73 0.17
N ALA A 321 9.48 -7.73 0.49
CA ALA A 321 10.93 -7.65 0.42
C ALA A 321 11.51 -8.81 -0.43
N PRO A 322 11.39 -8.77 -1.78
CA PRO A 322 11.89 -9.83 -2.66
C PRO A 322 13.36 -10.21 -2.42
N VAL A 323 14.20 -9.26 -2.00
CA VAL A 323 15.61 -9.51 -1.68
C VAL A 323 15.83 -10.49 -0.53
N LEU A 324 14.84 -10.66 0.35
CA LEU A 324 14.86 -11.62 1.48
C LEU A 324 14.44 -13.03 1.06
N ALA A 325 14.10 -13.26 -0.22
CA ALA A 325 13.78 -14.60 -0.71
C ALA A 325 15.02 -15.52 -0.64
N HIS A 326 14.80 -16.79 -0.30
CA HIS A 326 15.86 -17.80 -0.27
C HIS A 326 16.52 -18.03 -1.64
N ILE A 327 15.77 -17.83 -2.72
CA ILE A 327 16.25 -17.98 -4.09
C ILE A 327 16.51 -16.60 -4.66
N LYS A 328 17.78 -16.30 -4.97
CA LYS A 328 18.17 -15.10 -5.72
C LYS A 328 17.41 -15.11 -7.06
N ALA A 329 16.74 -14.00 -7.37
CA ALA A 329 15.84 -13.82 -8.51
C ALA A 329 14.45 -14.49 -8.41
N ASP A 330 13.95 -14.81 -7.21
CA ASP A 330 12.55 -15.21 -7.04
C ASP A 330 11.59 -14.05 -7.35
N ASN A 331 11.03 -14.07 -8.57
CA ASN A 331 10.08 -13.06 -9.02
C ASN A 331 8.63 -13.32 -8.54
N LYS A 332 8.40 -14.26 -7.62
CA LYS A 332 7.06 -14.59 -7.11
C LYS A 332 6.39 -13.41 -6.42
N THR A 333 7.11 -12.62 -5.63
CA THR A 333 6.55 -11.43 -4.97
C THR A 333 6.05 -10.42 -6.01
N GLY A 334 6.84 -10.14 -7.05
CA GLY A 334 6.44 -9.26 -8.15
C GLY A 334 5.21 -9.78 -8.90
N LYS A 335 5.13 -11.10 -9.16
CA LYS A 335 3.96 -11.74 -9.77
C LYS A 335 2.71 -11.64 -8.89
N LEU A 336 2.85 -11.90 -7.59
CA LEU A 336 1.76 -11.79 -6.63
C LEU A 336 1.20 -10.36 -6.61
N ILE A 337 2.08 -9.36 -6.51
CA ILE A 337 1.69 -7.94 -6.61
C ILE A 337 0.96 -7.66 -7.92
N GLY A 338 1.44 -8.20 -9.06
CA GLY A 338 0.74 -8.08 -10.33
C GLY A 338 -0.69 -8.64 -10.33
N TYR A 339 -0.93 -9.78 -9.69
CA TYR A 339 -2.28 -10.31 -9.50
C TYR A 339 -3.14 -9.38 -8.62
N LEU A 340 -2.60 -8.91 -7.50
CA LEU A 340 -3.32 -8.04 -6.56
C LEU A 340 -3.75 -6.73 -7.22
N VAL A 341 -2.86 -6.10 -8.01
CA VAL A 341 -3.18 -4.89 -8.80
C VAL A 341 -4.32 -5.17 -9.79
N ALA A 342 -4.25 -6.30 -10.52
CA ALA A 342 -5.28 -6.68 -11.47
C ALA A 342 -6.63 -6.95 -10.77
N ASP A 343 -6.62 -7.61 -9.61
CA ASP A 343 -7.83 -7.89 -8.85
C ASP A 343 -8.45 -6.62 -8.24
N PHE A 344 -7.63 -5.66 -7.82
CA PHE A 344 -8.09 -4.35 -7.37
C PHE A 344 -8.83 -3.60 -8.48
N ILE A 345 -8.21 -3.48 -9.66
CA ILE A 345 -8.79 -2.79 -10.82
C ILE A 345 -10.12 -3.45 -11.23
N LYS A 346 -10.12 -4.79 -11.34
CA LYS A 346 -11.34 -5.56 -11.65
C LYS A 346 -12.43 -5.36 -10.61
N GLY A 347 -12.08 -5.38 -9.32
CA GLY A 347 -13.05 -5.14 -8.25
C GLY A 347 -13.72 -3.75 -8.38
N ILE A 348 -12.94 -2.71 -8.68
CA ILE A 348 -13.46 -1.36 -8.93
C ILE A 348 -14.38 -1.31 -10.15
N ASN A 349 -14.05 -2.02 -11.23
CA ASN A 349 -14.83 -2.01 -12.47
C ASN A 349 -16.12 -2.84 -12.37
N ASP A 350 -16.10 -3.91 -11.57
CA ASP A 350 -17.26 -4.77 -11.29
C ASP A 350 -18.24 -4.14 -10.28
N LYS A 351 -17.93 -2.93 -9.78
CA LYS A 351 -18.80 -2.21 -8.86
C LYS A 351 -20.03 -1.70 -9.59
N LYS A 352 -21.20 -2.20 -9.19
CA LYS A 352 -22.52 -1.81 -9.72
C LYS A 352 -22.96 -0.44 -9.22
#